data_AF-A0A7J2LV74-F1
#
_entry.id   AF-A0A7J2LV74-F1
#
_cell.length_a   1.000
_cell.length_b   1.000
_cell.length_c   1.000
_cell.angle_alpha   90.00
_cell.angle_beta   90.00
_cell.angle_gamma   90.00
#
_symmetry.space_group_name_H-M   'P 1'
#
loop_
_entity.id
_entity.type
_entity.pdbx_description
1 polymer ?
#
loop_
_entity_poly.entity_id
_entity_poly.type
_entity_poly.pdbx_seq_one_letter_code
_entity_poly.pdbx_strand_id
1 'polypeptide(L)'
;VILDMATPWLVVPHAYEALRGSGIFVSFSPTVDQVVKTVEALRQNGFAGIETFESMFRGMQVERGKTRPETLMTGHTGYITVARKAFK
;
A
#
# COMPACT_ATOMS: atom_id res chain seq x y z
N VAL A 1 -5.71 -0.39 -11.32
CA VAL A 1 -5.40 1.04 -11.09
C VAL A 1 -4.33 1.09 -10.01
N ILE A 2 -3.28 1.88 -10.21
CA ILE A 2 -2.21 2.10 -9.23
C ILE A 2 -2.13 3.61 -9.01
N LEU A 3 -2.19 4.05 -7.76
CA LEU A 3 -2.16 5.46 -7.38
C LEU A 3 -0.93 5.78 -6.53
N ASP A 4 -0.23 6.84 -6.92
CA ASP A 4 0.84 7.47 -6.16
C ASP A 4 0.59 8.98 -6.15
N MET A 5 -0.14 9.44 -5.14
CA MET A 5 -0.59 10.83 -5.00
C MET A 5 -0.91 11.16 -3.55
N ALA A 6 -1.06 12.45 -3.23
CA ALA A 6 -1.29 12.89 -1.86
C ALA A 6 -2.66 12.50 -1.28
N THR A 7 -3.68 12.34 -2.13
CA THR A 7 -5.09 12.15 -1.71
C THR A 7 -5.81 11.00 -2.45
N PRO A 8 -5.29 9.75 -2.41
CA PRO A 8 -5.83 8.63 -3.18
C PRO A 8 -7.28 8.29 -2.81
N TRP A 9 -7.73 8.56 -1.57
CA TRP A 9 -9.11 8.35 -1.12
C TRP A 9 -10.15 9.13 -1.94
N LEU A 10 -9.80 10.31 -2.46
CA LEU A 10 -10.70 11.10 -3.33
C LEU A 10 -10.90 10.45 -4.70
N VAL A 11 -9.94 9.62 -5.14
CA VAL A 11 -9.97 8.96 -6.45
C VAL A 11 -10.67 7.61 -6.38
N VAL A 12 -10.90 7.05 -5.18
CA VAL A 12 -11.51 5.72 -5.01
C VAL A 12 -12.84 5.55 -5.77
N PRO A 13 -13.81 6.48 -5.73
CA PRO A 13 -15.05 6.33 -6.49
C PRO A 13 -14.79 6.28 -8.00
N HIS A 14 -13.90 7.13 -8.51
CA HIS A 14 -13.52 7.15 -9.93
C HIS A 14 -12.78 5.87 -10.34
N ALA A 15 -11.92 5.35 -9.46
CA ALA A 15 -11.20 4.09 -9.68
C ALA A 15 -12.16 2.89 -9.69
N TYR A 16 -13.23 2.91 -8.88
CA TYR A 16 -14.27 1.88 -8.92
C TYR A 16 -14.94 1.82 -10.29
N GLU A 17 -15.37 2.96 -10.84
CA GLU A 17 -16.00 3.01 -12.16
C GLU A 17 -15.05 2.58 -13.28
N ALA A 18 -13.77 3.00 -13.23
CA ALA A 18 -12.78 2.67 -14.26
C ALA A 18 -12.34 1.20 -14.25
N LEU A 19 -12.42 0.51 -13.10
CA LEU A 19 -11.97 -0.88 -12.97
C LEU A 19 -13.03 -1.86 -13.51
N ARG A 20 -12.58 -2.84 -14.30
CA ARG A 20 -13.38 -4.04 -14.60
C ARG A 20 -13.72 -4.83 -13.31
N GLY A 21 -14.72 -5.69 -13.38
CA GLY A 21 -15.06 -6.60 -12.27
C GLY A 21 -13.83 -7.37 -11.76
N SER A 22 -13.70 -7.47 -10.44
CA SER A 22 -12.53 -8.07 -9.77
C SER A 22 -11.18 -7.40 -10.07
N GLY A 23 -11.19 -6.20 -10.65
CA GLY A 23 -10.00 -5.39 -10.88
C GLY A 23 -9.28 -5.01 -9.59
N ILE A 24 -7.97 -4.78 -9.69
CA ILE A 24 -7.11 -4.49 -8.54
C ILE A 24 -6.90 -2.98 -8.42
N PHE A 25 -7.08 -2.48 -7.21
CA PHE A 25 -6.67 -1.15 -6.76
C PHE A 25 -5.40 -1.29 -5.93
N VAL A 26 -4.43 -0.40 -6.16
CA VAL A 26 -3.23 -0.26 -5.33
C VAL A 26 -3.01 1.23 -5.07
N SER A 27 -2.69 1.60 -3.83
CA SER A 27 -2.22 2.95 -3.49
C SER A 27 -0.96 2.89 -2.65
N PHE A 28 -0.01 3.77 -2.98
CA PHE A 28 1.12 4.08 -2.12
C PHE A 28 0.79 5.28 -1.21
N SER A 29 1.21 5.24 0.05
CA SER A 29 0.98 6.33 1.01
C SER A 29 2.15 6.47 1.98
N PRO A 30 2.76 7.67 2.12
CA PRO A 30 3.85 7.87 3.08
C PRO A 30 3.39 7.88 4.54
N THR A 31 2.12 8.18 4.85
CA THR A 31 1.62 8.25 6.24
C THR A 31 0.46 7.30 6.52
N VAL A 32 0.33 6.90 7.79
CA VAL A 32 -0.77 6.04 8.27
C VAL A 32 -2.11 6.75 8.13
N ASP A 33 -2.20 8.06 8.35
CA ASP A 33 -3.46 8.80 8.17
C ASP A 33 -3.99 8.74 6.74
N GLN A 34 -3.10 8.75 5.74
CA GLN A 34 -3.48 8.58 4.34
C GLN A 34 -3.97 7.15 4.07
N VAL A 35 -3.32 6.14 4.68
CA VAL A 35 -3.78 4.75 4.63
C VAL A 35 -5.20 4.65 5.17
N VAL A 36 -5.45 5.18 6.37
CA VAL A 36 -6.76 5.10 7.04
C VAL A 36 -7.85 5.70 6.15
N LYS A 37 -7.65 6.93 5.65
CA LYS A 37 -8.61 7.59 4.75
C LYS A 37 -8.87 6.78 3.48
N THR A 38 -7.84 6.17 2.92
CA THR A 38 -7.95 5.34 1.71
C THR A 38 -8.74 4.06 1.98
N VAL A 39 -8.43 3.36 3.08
CA VAL A 39 -9.14 2.15 3.48
C VAL A 39 -10.61 2.42 3.77
N GLU A 40 -10.93 3.53 4.44
CA GLU A 40 -12.31 3.96 4.68
C GLU A 40 -13.06 4.21 3.37
N ALA A 41 -12.46 4.96 2.45
CA ALA A 41 -13.05 5.20 1.13
C ALA A 41 -13.25 3.91 0.34
N LEU A 42 -12.28 2.98 0.37
CA LEU A 42 -12.38 1.67 -0.28
C LEU A 42 -13.56 0.85 0.26
N ARG A 43 -13.73 0.80 1.59
CA ARG A 43 -14.85 0.11 2.25
C ARG A 43 -16.20 0.70 1.85
N GLN A 44 -16.31 2.03 1.78
CA GLN A 44 -17.54 2.71 1.38
C GLN A 44 -17.90 2.52 -0.10
N ASN A 45 -16.93 2.14 -0.94
CA ASN A 45 -17.09 2.07 -2.39
C ASN A 45 -17.15 0.65 -2.95
N GLY A 46 -17.35 -0.39 -2.14
CA GLY A 46 -17.54 -1.76 -2.63
C GLY A 46 -16.25 -2.47 -3.02
N PHE A 47 -15.12 -2.11 -2.40
CA PHE A 47 -13.90 -2.91 -2.48
C PHE A 47 -13.86 -3.94 -1.36
N ALA A 48 -13.27 -5.10 -1.64
CA ALA A 48 -13.04 -6.18 -0.69
C ALA A 48 -11.58 -6.65 -0.73
N GLY A 49 -11.19 -7.50 0.24
CA GLY A 49 -9.81 -7.97 0.37
C GLY A 49 -8.82 -6.82 0.51
N ILE A 50 -9.16 -5.86 1.38
CA ILE A 50 -8.35 -4.68 1.62
C ILE A 50 -7.21 -5.06 2.58
N GLU A 51 -5.98 -4.92 2.11
CA GLU A 51 -4.78 -5.23 2.85
C GLU A 51 -3.80 -4.06 2.75
N THR A 52 -3.13 -3.74 3.85
CA THR A 52 -2.06 -2.74 3.87
C THR A 52 -0.80 -3.38 4.45
N PHE A 53 0.33 -3.15 3.79
CA PHE A 53 1.63 -3.62 4.24
C PHE A 53 2.73 -2.60 3.91
N GLU A 54 3.86 -2.74 4.60
CA GLU A 54 5.11 -2.06 4.29
C GLU A 54 6.22 -3.09 4.07
N SER A 55 7.31 -2.68 3.42
CA SER A 55 8.46 -3.55 3.19
C SER A 55 9.69 -2.99 3.87
N MET A 56 10.30 -3.79 4.75
CA MET A 56 11.57 -3.46 5.42
C MET A 56 12.70 -4.25 4.79
N PHE A 57 13.67 -3.55 4.21
CA PHE A 57 14.88 -4.15 3.67
C PHE A 57 16.03 -3.98 4.66
N ARG A 58 16.61 -5.10 5.09
CA ARG A 58 17.74 -5.12 6.04
C ARG A 58 18.98 -5.69 5.35
N GLY A 59 19.96 -4.83 5.12
CA GLY A 59 21.26 -5.24 4.58
C GLY A 59 22.00 -6.18 5.53
N MET A 60 22.78 -7.10 4.96
CA MET A 60 23.64 -8.03 5.67
C MET A 60 25.08 -7.79 5.25
N GLN A 61 25.97 -7.51 6.20
CA GLN A 61 27.40 -7.63 5.98
C GLN A 61 27.74 -9.12 5.94
N VAL A 62 28.22 -9.61 4.80
CA VAL A 62 28.56 -11.03 4.61
C VAL A 62 30.07 -11.15 4.36
N GLU A 63 30.80 -11.37 5.45
CA GLU A 63 32.25 -11.53 5.46
C GLU A 63 32.63 -12.59 6.52
N ARG A 64 33.60 -13.46 6.21
CA ARG A 64 34.05 -14.54 7.12
C ARG A 64 34.50 -13.94 8.46
N GLY A 65 33.87 -14.37 9.56
CA GLY A 65 34.17 -13.88 10.92
C GLY A 65 33.55 -12.54 11.29
N LYS A 66 32.79 -11.90 10.39
CA LYS A 66 32.13 -10.60 10.62
C LYS A 66 30.69 -10.55 10.08
N THR A 67 30.07 -11.70 9.83
CA THR A 67 28.73 -11.74 9.23
C THR A 67 27.67 -11.26 10.23
N ARG A 68 26.97 -10.18 9.90
CA ARG A 68 25.93 -9.56 10.74
C ARG A 68 25.01 -8.66 9.91
N PRO A 69 23.82 -8.28 10.40
CA PRO A 69 23.04 -7.20 9.81
C PRO A 69 23.79 -5.86 9.85
N GLU A 70 23.52 -5.00 8.88
CA GLU A 70 23.99 -3.62 8.90
C GLU A 70 23.47 -2.86 10.13
N THR A 71 24.29 -1.93 10.65
CA THR A 71 23.95 -1.15 11.85
C THR A 71 22.77 -0.20 11.60
N LEU A 72 22.72 0.40 10.42
CA LEU A 72 21.68 1.35 10.01
C LEU A 72 20.88 0.76 8.85
N MET A 73 19.60 1.10 8.77
CA MET A 73 18.73 0.76 7.66
C MET A 73 17.67 1.85 7.45
N THR A 74 17.06 1.87 6.27
CA THR A 74 15.85 2.67 6.04
C THR A 74 14.70 2.07 6.84
N GLY A 75 14.27 2.78 7.88
CA GLY A 75 13.22 2.32 8.80
C GLY A 75 11.79 2.49 8.28
N HIS A 76 11.60 3.30 7.23
CA HIS A 76 10.30 3.53 6.59
C HIS A 76 10.50 4.05 5.17
N THR A 77 9.61 3.65 4.26
CA THR A 77 9.52 4.23 2.91
C THR A 77 8.09 4.67 2.62
N GLY A 78 7.14 3.76 2.85
CA GLY A 78 5.72 4.03 2.70
C GLY A 78 4.92 2.74 2.80
N TYR A 79 3.62 2.92 2.86
CA TYR A 79 2.63 1.87 2.95
C TYR A 79 2.04 1.60 1.57
N ILE A 80 1.80 0.33 1.27
CA ILE A 80 1.08 -0.11 0.09
C ILE A 80 -0.25 -0.67 0.55
N THR A 81 -1.35 -0.10 0.05
CA THR A 81 -2.70 -0.63 0.27
C THR A 81 -3.20 -1.25 -1.02
N VAL A 82 -3.64 -2.49 -0.96
CA VAL A 82 -4.20 -3.24 -2.08
C VAL A 82 -5.66 -3.57 -1.77
N ALA A 83 -6.51 -3.52 -2.78
CA ALA A 83 -7.90 -3.95 -2.68
C ALA A 83 -8.42 -4.47 -4.01
N ARG A 84 -9.52 -5.22 -3.98
CA ARG A 84 -10.18 -5.75 -5.18
C ARG A 84 -11.58 -5.16 -5.32
N LYS A 85 -11.93 -4.70 -6.52
CA LYS A 85 -13.30 -4.30 -6.86
C LYS A 85 -14.22 -5.50 -6.68
N ALA A 86 -15.11 -5.43 -5.70
CA ALA A 86 -16.17 -6.40 -5.49
C ALA A 86 -17.48 -5.88 -6.12
N PHE A 87 -18.54 -6.67 -6.01
CA PHE A 87 -19.88 -6.20 -6.31
C PHE A 87 -20.38 -5.38 -5.13
N LYS A 88 -21.03 -4.25 -5.42
CA LYS A 88 -21.78 -3.49 -4.41
C LYS A 88 -23.09 -4.20 -4.09
#